data_AF-A0A813GXQ8-F1
#
_entry.id   AF-A0A813GXQ8-F1
#
_cell.length_a   1.000
_cell.length_b   1.000
_cell.length_c   1.000
_cell.angle_alpha   90.00
_cell.angle_beta   90.00
_cell.angle_gamma   90.00
#
_symmetry.space_group_name_H-M   'P 1'
#
loop_
_entity.id
_entity.type
_entity.pdbx_description
1 polymer ?
#
loop_
_entity_poly.entity_id
_entity_poly.type
_entity_poly.pdbx_seq_one_letter_code
_entity_poly.pdbx_strand_id
1 'polypeptide(L)'
;MARLRVLAVQMLRNQREASLQALLPQLRSRLLEFMQGYRKPEASPGKVQHTTADRRHSRKGMFGTEGAETPQERVVGDPMALAPVSPCSDSSSSSASDESETDEVLAIENEECSMLAAIENAADVDMGVGEDDSGESDPDCKLPTAATRASKRQSGSGFRGVSRQVHATGSVNYRAAVSVCHLWLKTRHTASVEESVDFHIILIQLRECVEQGVDGGDGVEGPLSFEQSFRAACMQRQEDLSKMSLSFSVIFSAFGVTFNTPTTTSLEEALEVRARLLAAREQGVSALQAYLLEVLMAGRTNVRRRSRGWTLAEAQEFVGRFSARSEAMQRKREAMKQLKSEALQRRKEAMEERLQQRRAQRALRDARKLERQQQRLQQRWQRVVRHAQRALQQEQKLSASSQQQAAAAAAAAARAKVREEAQARRVAERGRRKLRSWTSMKNLTFQEQQVAAETAAETAAAASRNMCT
;
A
#
# COMPACT_ATOMS: atom_id res chain seq x y z
N MET A 1 -17.97 22.76 -41.46
CA MET A 1 -17.17 22.51 -40.23
C MET A 1 -17.96 21.82 -39.10
N ALA A 2 -19.13 22.31 -38.68
CA ALA A 2 -19.90 21.69 -37.59
C ALA A 2 -20.31 20.21 -37.87
N ARG A 3 -20.79 19.89 -39.08
CA ARG A 3 -21.13 18.50 -39.48
C ARG A 3 -19.95 17.53 -39.46
N LEU A 4 -18.72 18.00 -39.77
CA LEU A 4 -17.51 17.18 -39.73
C LEU A 4 -17.08 16.85 -38.29
N ARG A 5 -17.30 17.77 -37.34
CA ARG A 5 -17.04 17.51 -35.91
C ARG A 5 -18.00 16.46 -35.34
N VAL A 6 -19.28 16.52 -35.71
CA VAL A 6 -20.28 15.52 -35.28
C VAL A 6 -19.93 14.13 -35.80
N LEU A 7 -19.56 14.00 -37.07
CA LEU A 7 -19.13 12.72 -37.66
C LEU A 7 -17.85 12.17 -37.02
N ALA A 8 -16.85 13.02 -36.73
CA ALA A 8 -15.62 12.60 -36.07
C ALA A 8 -15.87 12.08 -34.65
N VAL A 9 -16.75 12.73 -33.89
CA VAL A 9 -17.14 12.27 -32.54
C VAL A 9 -17.89 10.95 -32.61
N GLN A 10 -18.77 10.78 -33.60
CA GLN A 10 -19.53 9.54 -33.78
C GLN A 10 -18.65 8.37 -34.21
N MET A 11 -17.65 8.60 -35.07
CA MET A 11 -16.66 7.58 -35.43
C MET A 11 -15.80 7.17 -34.24
N LEU A 12 -15.35 8.11 -33.40
CA LEU A 12 -14.60 7.80 -32.19
C LEU A 12 -15.44 7.02 -31.17
N ARG A 13 -16.73 7.33 -31.06
CA ARG A 13 -17.67 6.59 -30.20
C ARG A 13 -17.84 5.16 -30.68
N ASN A 14 -18.07 4.96 -31.98
CA ASN A 14 -18.20 3.63 -32.59
C ASN A 14 -16.90 2.82 -32.46
N GLN A 15 -15.73 3.45 -32.62
CA GLN A 15 -14.44 2.79 -32.46
C GLN A 15 -14.19 2.37 -31.00
N ARG A 16 -14.62 3.18 -30.03
CA ARG A 16 -14.53 2.87 -28.60
C ARG A 16 -15.48 1.74 -28.21
N GLU A 17 -16.71 1.74 -28.73
CA GLU A 17 -17.70 0.67 -28.52
C GLU A 17 -17.22 -0.66 -29.11
N ALA A 18 -16.65 -0.65 -30.32
CA ALA A 18 -16.05 -1.83 -30.94
C ALA A 18 -14.85 -2.37 -30.13
N SER A 19 -14.00 -1.48 -29.61
CA SER A 19 -12.85 -1.86 -28.78
C SER A 19 -13.29 -2.47 -27.44
N LEU A 20 -14.36 -1.94 -26.83
CA LEU A 20 -14.93 -2.49 -25.60
C LEU A 20 -15.60 -3.85 -25.84
N GLN A 21 -16.31 -4.02 -26.96
CA GLN A 21 -16.90 -5.31 -27.32
C GLN A 21 -15.84 -6.39 -27.59
N ALA A 22 -14.70 -6.02 -28.18
CA ALA A 22 -13.58 -6.94 -28.39
C ALA A 22 -12.90 -7.41 -27.09
N LEU A 23 -12.93 -6.58 -26.04
CA LEU A 23 -12.30 -6.89 -24.74
C LEU A 23 -13.21 -7.70 -23.79
N LEU A 24 -14.53 -7.67 -23.99
CA LEU A 24 -15.50 -8.37 -23.13
C LEU A 24 -15.26 -9.90 -23.02
N PRO A 25 -14.97 -10.64 -24.10
CA PRO A 25 -14.68 -12.07 -24.03
C PRO A 25 -13.42 -12.38 -23.20
N GLN A 26 -12.38 -11.55 -23.32
CA GLN A 26 -11.12 -11.73 -22.59
C GLN A 26 -11.32 -11.51 -21.09
N LEU A 27 -12.05 -10.45 -20.71
CA LEU A 27 -12.41 -10.20 -19.31
C LEU A 27 -13.27 -11.33 -18.74
N ARG A 28 -14.23 -11.85 -19.51
CA ARG A 28 -15.08 -12.98 -19.09
C ARG A 28 -14.27 -14.26 -18.87
N SER A 29 -13.27 -14.54 -19.72
CA SER A 29 -12.39 -15.69 -19.53
C SER A 29 -11.54 -15.59 -18.26
N ARG A 30 -10.92 -14.43 -17.99
CA ARG A 30 -10.12 -14.21 -16.79
C ARG A 30 -10.94 -14.27 -15.50
N LEU A 31 -12.18 -13.79 -15.55
CA LEU A 31 -13.08 -13.82 -14.40
C LEU A 31 -13.54 -15.27 -14.09
N LEU A 32 -13.70 -16.11 -15.13
CA LEU A 32 -13.94 -17.55 -14.96
C LEU A 32 -12.71 -18.30 -14.42
N GLU A 33 -11.50 -18.01 -14.91
CA GLU A 33 -10.26 -18.57 -14.35
C GLU A 33 -10.08 -18.20 -12.88
N PHE A 34 -10.33 -16.92 -12.55
CA PHE A 34 -10.29 -16.45 -11.17
C PHE A 34 -11.30 -17.17 -10.28
N MET A 35 -12.55 -17.33 -10.73
CA MET A 35 -13.59 -18.06 -10.01
C MET A 35 -13.25 -19.55 -9.82
N GLN A 36 -12.58 -20.19 -10.79
CA GLN A 36 -12.15 -21.58 -10.69
C GLN A 36 -10.97 -21.75 -9.70
N GLY A 37 -10.08 -20.75 -9.60
CA GLY A 37 -9.02 -20.72 -8.59
C GLY A 37 -9.51 -20.58 -7.15
N TYR A 38 -10.74 -20.12 -6.94
CA TYR A 38 -11.37 -20.00 -5.61
C TYR A 38 -12.16 -21.24 -5.18
N ARG A 39 -12.21 -22.31 -5.98
CA ARG A 39 -12.68 -23.60 -5.47
C ARG A 39 -11.66 -24.12 -4.46
N LYS A 40 -12.03 -23.99 -3.17
CA LYS A 40 -11.40 -24.61 -2.00
C LYS A 40 -10.82 -25.97 -2.40
N PRO A 41 -9.53 -26.25 -2.15
CA PRO A 41 -9.01 -27.59 -2.30
C PRO A 41 -9.78 -28.47 -1.31
N GLU A 42 -10.62 -29.37 -1.82
CA GLU A 42 -11.19 -30.42 -1.00
C GLU A 42 -10.02 -31.22 -0.42
N ALA A 43 -10.00 -31.31 0.90
CA ALA A 43 -9.00 -32.02 1.65
C ALA A 43 -9.01 -33.50 1.22
N SER A 44 -8.04 -33.87 0.37
CA SER A 44 -7.73 -35.26 0.09
C SER A 44 -7.19 -35.92 1.37
N PRO A 45 -7.75 -37.04 1.84
CA PRO A 45 -7.23 -37.74 2.99
C PRO A 45 -6.05 -38.62 2.57
N GLY A 46 -4.90 -38.38 3.21
CA GLY A 46 -3.95 -39.42 3.58
C GLY A 46 -3.00 -39.94 2.50
N LYS A 47 -1.73 -39.53 2.60
CA LYS A 47 -0.57 -40.44 2.49
C LYS A 47 0.66 -39.76 3.10
N VAL A 48 0.95 -40.15 4.35
CA VAL A 48 2.23 -39.89 5.01
C VAL A 48 3.27 -40.76 4.30
N GLN A 49 4.19 -40.15 3.56
CA GLN A 49 5.43 -40.80 3.13
C GLN A 49 6.58 -40.20 3.94
N HIS A 50 7.19 -41.04 4.76
CA HIS A 50 8.49 -40.80 5.36
C HIS A 50 9.55 -40.75 4.24
N THR A 51 10.29 -39.65 4.16
CA THR A 51 11.56 -39.60 3.44
C THR A 51 12.65 -39.07 4.37
N THR A 52 13.47 -40.00 4.81
CA THR A 52 14.80 -39.79 5.38
C THR A 52 15.76 -39.36 4.26
N ALA A 53 16.41 -38.21 4.41
CA ALA A 53 17.61 -37.87 3.65
C ALA A 53 18.49 -36.88 4.42
N ASP A 54 19.44 -37.45 5.16
CA ASP A 54 20.88 -37.23 5.01
C ASP A 54 21.34 -35.82 4.57
N ARG A 55 21.94 -35.07 5.51
CA ARG A 55 22.92 -34.04 5.17
C ARG A 55 23.94 -33.83 6.30
N ARG A 56 25.07 -34.53 6.17
CA ARG A 56 26.35 -34.24 6.82
C ARG A 56 26.82 -32.82 6.46
N HIS A 57 27.44 -32.10 7.40
CA HIS A 57 28.58 -31.16 7.30
C HIS A 57 28.84 -30.69 8.76
N SER A 58 29.75 -31.29 9.54
CA SER A 58 31.21 -31.07 9.60
C SER A 58 31.65 -29.63 9.91
N ARG A 59 31.86 -29.32 11.20
CA ARG A 59 32.92 -28.48 11.78
C ARG A 59 32.82 -28.55 13.32
N LYS A 60 33.76 -29.17 14.05
CA LYS A 60 35.00 -28.59 14.64
C LYS A 60 34.72 -27.26 15.35
N GLY A 61 34.99 -27.04 16.64
CA GLY A 61 35.67 -27.79 17.72
C GLY A 61 35.30 -27.13 19.06
N MET A 62 35.44 -27.80 20.20
CA MET A 62 36.59 -27.79 21.12
C MET A 62 36.22 -27.13 22.47
N PHE A 63 36.76 -27.70 23.55
CA PHE A 63 36.57 -27.44 25.00
C PHE A 63 35.28 -28.05 25.58
N GLY A 64 35.29 -29.07 26.47
CA GLY A 64 36.19 -29.39 27.59
C GLY A 64 35.85 -28.44 28.74
N THR A 65 35.30 -28.82 29.90
CA THR A 65 35.65 -29.85 30.90
C THR A 65 34.49 -30.01 31.90
N GLU A 66 34.05 -31.22 32.21
CA GLU A 66 34.13 -31.96 33.51
C GLU A 66 34.11 -31.16 34.84
N GLY A 67 33.34 -31.70 35.81
CA GLY A 67 33.29 -31.35 37.25
C GLY A 67 31.85 -31.20 37.74
N ALA A 68 31.10 -32.24 38.12
CA ALA A 68 31.18 -33.05 39.35
C ALA A 68 30.98 -32.25 40.66
N GLU A 69 30.16 -32.81 41.55
CA GLU A 69 30.07 -32.59 43.00
C GLU A 69 28.99 -31.62 43.55
N THR A 70 27.87 -32.21 43.98
CA THR A 70 27.24 -31.97 45.31
C THR A 70 28.14 -32.56 46.41
N PRO A 71 27.92 -32.39 47.75
CA PRO A 71 26.79 -31.80 48.51
C PRO A 71 27.24 -30.93 49.73
N GLN A 72 26.27 -30.40 50.52
CA GLN A 72 26.26 -30.23 52.00
C GLN A 72 25.30 -29.08 52.40
N GLU A 73 24.19 -29.32 53.09
CA GLU A 73 24.04 -29.51 54.54
C GLU A 73 24.68 -28.42 55.42
N ARG A 74 23.85 -27.51 55.95
CA ARG A 74 23.99 -26.80 57.24
C ARG A 74 22.60 -26.34 57.67
N VAL A 75 21.98 -27.02 58.64
CA VAL A 75 22.10 -26.83 60.11
C VAL A 75 21.47 -25.51 60.59
N VAL A 76 20.28 -25.68 61.19
CA VAL A 76 19.77 -25.14 62.47
C VAL A 76 20.17 -23.72 62.87
N GLY A 77 19.15 -22.88 63.06
CA GLY A 77 19.27 -21.60 63.77
C GLY A 77 17.92 -20.91 63.94
N ASP A 78 17.14 -21.39 64.90
CA ASP A 78 15.95 -20.74 65.47
C ASP A 78 16.32 -20.35 66.93
N PRO A 79 15.49 -19.62 67.68
CA PRO A 79 14.91 -18.29 67.48
C PRO A 79 15.36 -17.36 68.62
N MET A 80 15.13 -16.04 68.57
CA MET A 80 14.95 -15.24 69.82
C MET A 80 14.40 -13.84 69.57
N ALA A 81 13.73 -13.37 70.63
CA ALA A 81 13.44 -11.99 71.01
C ALA A 81 12.14 -11.36 70.48
N LEU A 82 11.07 -11.75 71.20
CA LEU A 82 9.98 -10.87 71.62
C LEU A 82 10.48 -9.49 72.08
N ALA A 83 9.81 -8.42 71.63
CA ALA A 83 9.71 -7.18 72.38
C ALA A 83 8.28 -6.62 72.28
N PRO A 84 7.74 -5.99 73.35
CA PRO A 84 6.30 -5.88 73.55
C PRO A 84 5.79 -4.42 73.48
N VAL A 85 4.47 -4.30 73.26
CA VAL A 85 3.52 -3.20 73.61
C VAL A 85 3.92 -1.72 73.40
N SER A 86 3.06 -0.96 72.72
CA SER A 86 2.10 -0.11 73.46
C SER A 86 1.05 0.58 72.57
N PRO A 87 -0.16 0.80 73.11
CA PRO A 87 -1.28 1.43 72.43
C PRO A 87 -1.32 2.95 72.71
N CYS A 88 -1.80 3.74 71.75
CA CYS A 88 -2.26 5.11 72.03
C CYS A 88 -3.68 5.29 71.51
N SER A 89 -4.51 5.71 72.45
CA SER A 89 -5.94 5.98 72.38
C SER A 89 -6.27 7.26 71.62
N ASP A 90 -7.49 7.27 71.09
CA ASP A 90 -8.49 8.34 71.00
C ASP A 90 -8.06 9.79 71.30
N SER A 91 -8.47 10.71 70.41
CA SER A 91 -9.40 11.81 70.74
C SER A 91 -9.71 12.68 69.52
N SER A 92 -11.00 12.71 69.17
CA SER A 92 -11.86 13.88 68.95
C SER A 92 -11.22 15.27 68.78
N SER A 93 -11.64 16.00 67.74
CA SER A 93 -12.61 17.11 67.81
C SER A 93 -12.32 18.30 66.86
N SER A 94 -13.35 18.65 66.09
CA SER A 94 -13.86 19.99 65.80
C SER A 94 -13.04 21.05 65.03
N SER A 95 -13.69 21.50 63.95
CA SER A 95 -14.04 22.90 63.64
C SER A 95 -13.26 23.66 62.55
N ALA A 96 -14.09 24.46 61.87
CA ALA A 96 -13.81 25.67 61.10
C ALA A 96 -13.47 25.49 59.60
N SER A 97 -14.53 25.65 58.80
CA SER A 97 -14.67 26.64 57.72
C SER A 97 -13.39 27.19 57.10
N ASP A 98 -13.24 27.01 55.78
CA ASP A 98 -12.74 28.08 54.94
C ASP A 98 -13.32 27.99 53.53
N GLU A 99 -13.80 29.13 53.06
CA GLU A 99 -14.35 29.34 51.73
C GLU A 99 -13.20 29.71 50.79
N SER A 100 -13.09 29.03 49.65
CA SER A 100 -12.46 29.59 48.46
C SER A 100 -12.94 28.85 47.22
N GLU A 101 -14.03 29.39 46.66
CA GLU A 101 -14.19 29.43 45.21
C GLU A 101 -13.00 30.17 44.61
N THR A 102 -12.27 29.53 43.69
CA THR A 102 -11.83 30.03 42.38
C THR A 102 -10.61 29.23 41.89
N ASP A 103 -10.56 29.00 40.57
CA ASP A 103 -9.43 28.47 39.79
C ASP A 103 -9.15 26.95 39.81
N GLU A 104 -10.04 26.18 39.16
CA GLU A 104 -9.68 24.83 38.68
C GLU A 104 -10.30 24.46 37.30
N VAL A 105 -10.50 25.45 36.41
CA VAL A 105 -11.07 25.21 35.06
C VAL A 105 -10.06 25.41 33.92
N LEU A 106 -8.83 25.87 34.16
CA LEU A 106 -7.87 26.18 33.09
C LEU A 106 -6.77 25.12 32.84
N ALA A 107 -6.84 23.94 33.47
CA ALA A 107 -5.81 22.91 33.30
C ALA A 107 -6.12 21.86 32.21
N ILE A 108 -7.33 21.86 31.61
CA ILE A 108 -7.74 20.82 30.64
C ILE A 108 -7.44 21.23 29.18
N GLU A 109 -7.29 22.52 28.88
CA GLU A 109 -7.04 22.98 27.51
C GLU A 109 -5.57 22.83 27.04
N ASN A 110 -4.63 22.60 27.97
CA ASN A 110 -3.21 22.47 27.64
C ASN A 110 -2.76 21.04 27.25
N GLU A 111 -3.57 20.00 27.49
CA GLU A 111 -3.26 18.63 27.04
C GLU A 111 -3.72 18.36 25.59
N GLU A 112 -4.69 19.12 25.06
CA GLU A 112 -5.19 18.97 23.70
C GLU A 112 -4.21 19.53 22.64
N CYS A 113 -3.46 20.60 22.97
CA CYS A 113 -2.39 21.11 22.11
C CYS A 113 -1.17 20.16 22.04
N SER A 114 -0.86 19.45 23.13
CA SER A 114 0.28 18.52 23.15
C SER A 114 0.04 17.26 22.31
N MET A 115 -1.22 16.83 22.14
CA MET A 115 -1.55 15.64 21.34
C MET A 115 -1.56 15.92 19.83
N LEU A 116 -1.93 17.14 19.42
CA LEU A 116 -1.87 17.58 18.03
C LEU A 116 -0.42 17.73 17.54
N ALA A 117 0.47 18.28 18.37
CA ALA A 117 1.91 18.36 18.07
C ALA A 117 2.58 16.99 17.91
N ALA A 118 2.13 15.96 18.65
CA ALA A 118 2.68 14.61 18.53
C ALA A 118 2.27 13.89 17.22
N ILE A 119 1.12 14.26 16.62
CA ILE A 119 0.69 13.73 15.32
C ILE A 119 1.38 14.48 14.18
N GLU A 120 1.63 15.78 14.34
CA GLU A 120 2.37 16.60 13.37
C GLU A 120 3.86 16.19 13.30
N ASN A 121 4.49 15.90 14.45
CA ASN A 121 5.88 15.40 14.49
C ASN A 121 6.04 13.95 14.02
N ALA A 122 4.97 13.16 13.92
CA ALA A 122 5.00 11.84 13.31
C ALA A 122 4.90 11.87 11.76
N ALA A 123 4.61 13.04 11.17
CA ALA A 123 4.48 13.24 9.73
C ALA A 123 5.81 13.56 9.03
N ASP A 124 6.88 13.85 9.77
CA ASP A 124 8.26 14.04 9.27
C ASP A 124 9.12 12.77 9.38
N VAL A 125 8.52 11.61 9.68
CA VAL A 125 9.16 10.32 9.41
C VAL A 125 9.06 10.07 7.90
N ASP A 126 9.98 10.75 7.22
CA ASP A 126 10.41 10.52 5.87
C ASP A 126 10.49 9.01 5.61
N MET A 127 9.61 8.51 4.74
CA MET A 127 9.80 7.19 4.12
C MET A 127 10.90 7.33 3.08
N GLY A 128 12.09 7.69 3.57
CA GLY A 128 13.34 7.72 2.86
C GLY A 128 13.57 6.35 2.24
N VAL A 129 13.57 6.34 0.92
CA VAL A 129 14.14 5.26 0.13
C VAL A 129 15.58 5.13 0.58
N GLY A 130 15.91 4.01 1.23
CA GLY A 130 17.23 3.75 1.77
C GLY A 130 18.29 3.82 0.69
N GLU A 131 19.18 4.79 0.85
CA GLU A 131 20.55 4.72 0.38
C GLU A 131 21.42 4.65 1.63
N ASP A 132 22.22 3.58 1.67
CA ASP A 132 23.15 3.26 2.75
C ASP A 132 24.14 4.42 2.94
N ASP A 133 24.11 5.04 4.13
CA ASP A 133 25.26 5.83 4.58
C ASP A 133 25.55 5.57 6.06
N SER A 134 26.81 5.25 6.29
CA SER A 134 27.43 4.85 7.52
C SER A 134 28.09 6.06 8.17
N GLY A 135 27.62 6.46 9.35
CA GLY A 135 28.29 7.44 10.22
C GLY A 135 27.54 7.52 11.54
N GLU A 136 27.97 6.83 12.59
CA GLU A 136 28.98 7.30 13.55
C GLU A 136 28.41 8.35 14.54
N SER A 137 28.05 7.82 15.72
CA SER A 137 28.23 8.40 17.06
C SER A 137 27.50 9.69 17.45
N ASP A 138 26.55 9.56 18.37
CA ASP A 138 26.41 10.50 19.50
C ASP A 138 25.78 9.80 20.73
N PRO A 139 26.54 9.60 21.82
CA PRO A 139 26.00 9.17 23.11
C PRO A 139 26.02 10.36 24.07
N ASP A 140 24.88 11.02 24.32
CA ASP A 140 24.53 11.58 25.64
C ASP A 140 23.38 12.57 25.54
N CYS A 141 22.20 12.15 25.99
CA CYS A 141 21.16 13.03 26.55
C CYS A 141 20.10 12.16 27.25
N LYS A 142 20.47 11.51 28.36
CA LYS A 142 19.50 10.90 29.29
C LYS A 142 19.03 11.95 30.29
N LEU A 143 17.93 12.63 29.96
CA LEU A 143 17.22 13.46 30.92
C LEU A 143 16.55 12.56 32.00
N PRO A 144 16.60 12.94 33.28
CA PRO A 144 16.01 12.17 34.36
C PRO A 144 14.49 12.25 34.27
N THR A 145 13.87 11.19 33.76
CA THR A 145 12.41 11.06 33.75
C THR A 145 11.94 10.93 35.19
N ALA A 146 11.04 11.84 35.58
CA ALA A 146 10.46 11.95 36.92
C ALA A 146 10.13 10.58 37.52
N ALA A 147 10.47 10.43 38.80
CA ALA A 147 10.15 9.27 39.64
C ALA A 147 8.64 8.99 39.59
N THR A 148 8.24 8.18 38.62
CA THR A 148 6.91 7.60 38.56
C THR A 148 6.79 6.74 39.81
N ARG A 149 5.99 7.23 40.76
CA ARG A 149 5.57 6.51 41.97
C ARG A 149 5.41 5.05 41.60
N ALA A 150 6.33 4.21 42.08
CA ALA A 150 6.30 2.78 41.84
C ALA A 150 4.98 2.28 42.39
N SER A 151 3.97 2.20 41.51
CA SER A 151 2.70 1.59 41.83
C SER A 151 3.07 0.24 42.41
N LYS A 152 2.68 -0.02 43.66
CA LYS A 152 2.87 -1.32 44.31
C LYS A 152 2.24 -2.34 43.37
N ARG A 153 3.04 -2.90 42.46
CA ARG A 153 2.68 -4.04 41.65
C ARG A 153 2.42 -5.10 42.68
N GLN A 154 1.14 -5.34 42.96
CA GLN A 154 0.74 -6.47 43.79
C GLN A 154 1.50 -7.65 43.25
N SER A 155 2.37 -8.23 44.08
CA SER A 155 3.15 -9.42 43.72
C SER A 155 2.14 -10.48 43.33
N GLY A 156 1.90 -10.61 42.02
CA GLY A 156 1.01 -11.62 41.48
C GLY A 156 1.51 -12.98 41.93
N SER A 157 0.61 -13.91 42.14
CA SER A 157 0.95 -15.30 42.51
C SER A 157 1.81 -16.02 41.46
N GLY A 158 1.97 -15.45 40.26
CA GLY A 158 2.52 -16.11 39.08
C GLY A 158 1.47 -16.89 38.28
N PHE A 159 0.31 -17.20 38.89
CA PHE A 159 -0.76 -17.97 38.28
C PHE A 159 -1.94 -17.07 37.92
N ARG A 160 -2.35 -17.08 36.65
CA ARG A 160 -3.54 -16.35 36.21
C ARG A 160 -4.77 -16.89 36.94
N GLY A 161 -5.62 -16.01 37.46
CA GLY A 161 -6.83 -16.40 38.20
C GLY A 161 -6.60 -16.74 39.67
N VAL A 162 -5.35 -16.84 40.14
CA VAL A 162 -5.02 -16.98 41.57
C VAL A 162 -4.45 -15.67 42.09
N SER A 163 -5.10 -15.09 43.08
CA SER A 163 -4.65 -13.87 43.78
C SER A 163 -3.84 -14.21 45.02
N ARG A 164 -2.72 -13.52 45.23
CA ARG A 164 -1.88 -13.62 46.43
C ARG A 164 -2.17 -12.44 47.36
N GLN A 165 -2.48 -12.72 48.61
CA GLN A 165 -2.67 -11.72 49.66
C GLN A 165 -1.66 -11.96 50.79
N VAL A 166 -0.77 -11.00 51.01
CA VAL A 166 0.18 -11.03 52.12
C VAL A 166 -0.42 -10.25 53.28
N HIS A 167 -0.59 -10.90 54.43
CA HIS A 167 -1.07 -10.27 55.64
C HIS A 167 0.06 -9.54 56.38
N ALA A 168 -0.30 -8.59 57.25
CA ALA A 168 0.68 -7.87 58.08
C ALA A 168 1.51 -8.80 58.99
N THR A 169 0.96 -9.96 59.34
CA THR A 169 1.62 -11.03 60.09
C THR A 169 2.67 -11.81 59.27
N GLY A 170 2.85 -11.48 57.98
CA GLY A 170 3.72 -12.20 57.06
C GLY A 170 3.09 -13.45 56.44
N SER A 171 1.95 -13.94 56.95
CA SER A 171 1.26 -15.08 56.37
C SER A 171 0.72 -14.75 54.96
N VAL A 172 0.96 -15.65 54.01
CA VAL A 172 0.50 -15.53 52.64
C VAL A 172 -0.74 -16.39 52.45
N ASN A 173 -1.80 -15.78 51.93
CA ASN A 173 -3.03 -16.48 51.57
C ASN A 173 -3.28 -16.35 50.06
N TYR A 174 -3.78 -17.43 49.47
CA TYR A 174 -4.09 -17.54 48.05
C TYR A 174 -5.60 -17.65 47.84
N ARG A 175 -6.12 -17.15 46.72
CA ARG A 175 -7.54 -17.25 46.39
C ARG A 175 -7.72 -17.38 44.89
N ALA A 176 -8.44 -18.41 44.47
CA ALA A 176 -8.82 -18.61 43.09
C ALA A 176 -10.10 -17.84 42.75
N ALA A 177 -10.16 -17.34 41.52
CA ALA A 177 -11.31 -16.62 41.00
C ALA A 177 -11.50 -16.85 39.49
N VAL A 178 -12.75 -16.96 39.07
CA VAL A 178 -13.14 -17.08 37.65
C VAL A 178 -14.38 -16.23 37.39
N SER A 179 -14.43 -15.62 36.22
CA SER A 179 -15.60 -14.89 35.72
C SER A 179 -16.31 -15.72 34.65
N VAL A 180 -17.63 -15.85 34.76
CA VAL A 180 -18.50 -16.55 33.83
C VAL A 180 -19.69 -15.66 33.51
N CYS A 181 -19.75 -15.09 32.30
CA CYS A 181 -20.86 -14.26 31.81
C CYS A 181 -21.42 -13.25 32.84
N HIS A 182 -20.57 -12.36 33.36
CA HIS A 182 -20.87 -11.37 34.41
C HIS A 182 -20.99 -11.91 35.84
N LEU A 183 -20.96 -13.22 36.07
CA LEU A 183 -20.89 -13.81 37.41
C LEU A 183 -19.43 -14.11 37.77
N TRP A 184 -18.95 -13.55 38.87
CA TRP A 184 -17.60 -13.74 39.36
C TRP A 184 -17.61 -14.62 40.60
N LEU A 185 -16.96 -15.77 40.47
CA LEU A 185 -16.79 -16.76 41.51
C LEU A 185 -15.45 -16.56 42.18
N LYS A 186 -15.43 -16.68 43.51
CA LYS A 186 -14.20 -16.64 44.29
C LYS A 186 -14.25 -17.71 45.38
N THR A 187 -13.16 -18.44 45.55
CA THR A 187 -13.03 -19.41 46.64
C THR A 187 -12.75 -18.72 47.97
N ARG A 188 -12.71 -19.50 49.07
CA ARG A 188 -12.07 -19.07 50.31
C ARG A 188 -10.56 -18.84 50.10
N HIS A 189 -9.97 -18.13 51.04
CA HIS A 189 -8.51 -17.97 51.12
C HIS A 189 -7.88 -19.27 51.67
N THR A 190 -6.81 -19.74 51.02
CA THR A 190 -6.05 -20.94 51.39
C THR A 190 -4.60 -20.57 51.70
N ALA A 191 -3.93 -21.30 52.58
CA ALA A 191 -2.51 -21.10 52.86
C ALA A 191 -1.62 -21.72 51.77
N SER A 192 -2.09 -22.80 51.13
CA SER A 192 -1.39 -23.47 50.03
C SER A 192 -1.75 -22.86 48.67
N VAL A 193 -0.72 -22.62 47.85
CA VAL A 193 -0.89 -22.21 46.45
C VAL A 193 -1.41 -23.38 45.61
N GLU A 194 -0.98 -24.61 45.89
CA GLU A 194 -1.38 -25.83 45.18
C GLU A 194 -2.89 -26.04 45.32
N GLU A 195 -3.42 -25.96 46.55
CA GLU A 195 -4.87 -26.05 46.81
C GLU A 195 -5.65 -24.95 46.05
N SER A 196 -5.08 -23.74 45.94
CA SER A 196 -5.70 -22.66 45.18
C SER A 196 -5.69 -22.91 43.67
N VAL A 197 -4.64 -23.54 43.15
CA VAL A 197 -4.54 -23.92 41.74
C VAL A 197 -5.53 -25.04 41.42
N ASP A 198 -5.63 -26.07 42.26
CA ASP A 198 -6.65 -27.13 42.12
C ASP A 198 -8.06 -26.55 42.11
N PHE A 199 -8.31 -25.61 43.02
CA PHE A 199 -9.56 -24.87 43.04
C PHE A 199 -9.80 -24.07 41.76
N HIS A 200 -8.76 -23.44 41.19
CA HIS A 200 -8.90 -22.71 39.94
C HIS A 200 -9.24 -23.63 38.77
N ILE A 201 -8.64 -24.82 38.70
CA ILE A 201 -8.92 -25.83 37.67
C ILE A 201 -10.40 -26.23 37.72
N ILE A 202 -10.93 -26.52 38.91
CA ILE A 202 -12.35 -26.87 39.08
C ILE A 202 -13.26 -25.72 38.63
N LEU A 203 -12.91 -24.46 38.95
CA LEU A 203 -13.69 -23.29 38.50
C LEU A 203 -13.64 -23.09 36.98
N ILE A 204 -12.51 -23.38 36.32
CA ILE A 204 -12.41 -23.35 34.85
C ILE A 204 -13.29 -24.43 34.24
N GLN A 205 -13.23 -25.65 34.77
CA GLN A 205 -14.07 -26.75 34.28
C GLN A 205 -15.57 -26.44 34.46
N LEU A 206 -15.94 -25.82 35.59
CA LEU A 206 -17.32 -25.34 35.81
C LEU A 206 -17.72 -24.31 34.73
N ARG A 207 -16.83 -23.36 34.41
CA ARG A 207 -17.06 -22.37 33.35
C ARG A 207 -17.27 -23.04 31.99
N GLU A 208 -16.43 -24.00 31.63
CA GLU A 208 -16.54 -24.74 30.37
C GLU A 208 -17.87 -25.49 30.27
N CYS A 209 -18.31 -26.17 31.34
CA CYS A 209 -19.62 -26.81 31.39
C CYS A 209 -20.78 -25.82 31.18
N VAL A 210 -20.68 -24.61 31.75
CA VAL A 210 -21.71 -23.56 31.57
C VAL A 210 -21.71 -23.03 30.15
N GLU A 211 -20.55 -22.75 29.57
CA GLU A 211 -20.42 -22.27 28.18
C GLU A 211 -20.97 -23.31 27.19
N GLN A 212 -20.64 -24.60 27.38
CA GLN A 212 -21.17 -25.70 26.57
C GLN A 212 -22.70 -25.86 26.68
N GLY A 213 -23.27 -25.69 27.87
CA GLY A 213 -24.71 -25.75 28.09
C GLY A 213 -25.48 -24.60 27.44
N VAL A 214 -24.88 -23.39 27.44
CA VAL A 214 -25.48 -22.19 26.83
C VAL A 214 -25.38 -22.23 25.31
N ASP A 215 -24.27 -22.72 24.76
CA ASP A 215 -24.07 -22.77 23.30
C ASP A 215 -24.84 -23.93 22.64
N GLY A 216 -25.46 -24.82 23.44
CA GLY A 216 -26.22 -25.97 22.93
C GLY A 216 -25.33 -27.03 22.31
N GLY A 217 -24.32 -27.48 23.07
CA GLY A 217 -23.29 -28.43 22.61
C GLY A 217 -23.83 -29.71 21.93
N ASP A 218 -22.95 -30.37 21.18
CA ASP A 218 -23.25 -31.56 20.38
C ASP A 218 -23.96 -32.65 21.21
N GLY A 219 -25.27 -32.79 21.03
CA GLY A 219 -26.08 -33.88 21.61
C GLY A 219 -27.05 -33.50 22.74
N VAL A 220 -27.18 -32.22 23.12
CA VAL A 220 -28.19 -31.76 24.10
C VAL A 220 -29.43 -31.22 23.37
N GLU A 221 -30.63 -31.39 23.95
CA GLU A 221 -31.94 -30.94 23.43
C GLU A 221 -32.10 -29.39 23.39
N GLY A 222 -31.17 -28.70 22.73
CA GLY A 222 -31.15 -27.25 22.56
C GLY A 222 -30.37 -26.49 23.64
N PRO A 223 -30.12 -25.18 23.40
CA PRO A 223 -29.41 -24.32 24.34
C PRO A 223 -30.24 -24.12 25.62
N LEU A 224 -29.64 -24.40 26.77
CA LEU A 224 -30.24 -24.13 28.07
C LEU A 224 -30.09 -22.66 28.45
N SER A 225 -30.96 -22.15 29.33
CA SER A 225 -30.73 -20.84 29.92
C SER A 225 -29.40 -20.82 30.70
N PHE A 226 -28.78 -19.64 30.83
CA PHE A 226 -27.55 -19.50 31.58
C PHE A 226 -27.70 -20.03 33.03
N GLU A 227 -28.80 -19.69 33.68
CA GLU A 227 -29.12 -20.07 35.05
C GLU A 227 -29.30 -21.59 35.17
N GLN A 228 -29.98 -22.22 34.20
CA GLN A 228 -30.16 -23.67 34.15
C GLN A 228 -28.82 -24.39 33.94
N SER A 229 -28.01 -23.93 32.98
CA SER A 229 -26.68 -24.47 32.70
C SER A 229 -25.77 -24.37 33.93
N PHE A 230 -25.81 -23.23 34.63
CA PHE A 230 -25.03 -23.01 35.84
C PHE A 230 -25.45 -23.93 36.99
N ARG A 231 -26.75 -24.07 37.25
CA ARG A 231 -27.25 -25.00 38.27
C ARG A 231 -26.88 -26.44 37.95
N ALA A 232 -27.04 -26.87 36.70
CA ALA A 232 -26.67 -28.22 36.26
C ALA A 232 -25.17 -28.49 36.47
N ALA A 233 -24.31 -27.56 36.05
CA ALA A 233 -22.87 -27.67 36.23
C ALA A 233 -22.47 -27.70 37.73
N CYS A 234 -23.15 -26.92 38.58
CA CYS A 234 -22.95 -26.96 40.02
C CYS A 234 -23.39 -28.30 40.65
N MET A 235 -24.53 -28.86 40.21
CA MET A 235 -24.99 -30.16 40.70
C MET A 235 -24.03 -31.29 40.32
N GLN A 236 -23.47 -31.27 39.11
CA GLN A 236 -22.50 -32.27 38.64
C GLN A 236 -21.23 -32.30 39.50
N ARG A 237 -20.86 -31.17 40.13
CA ARG A 237 -19.61 -31.01 40.90
C ARG A 237 -19.86 -30.65 42.36
N GLN A 238 -21.03 -31.00 42.90
CA GLN A 238 -21.46 -30.54 44.22
C GLN A 238 -20.44 -30.87 45.34
N GLU A 239 -19.84 -32.07 45.30
CA GLU A 239 -18.84 -32.50 46.29
C GLU A 239 -17.59 -31.61 46.28
N ASP A 240 -17.05 -31.30 45.10
CA ASP A 240 -15.88 -30.44 44.96
C ASP A 240 -16.18 -29.00 45.39
N LEU A 241 -17.31 -28.44 44.94
CA LEU A 241 -17.70 -27.06 45.25
C LEU A 241 -17.94 -26.85 46.75
N SER A 242 -18.43 -27.87 47.46
CA SER A 242 -18.64 -27.80 48.91
C SER A 242 -17.34 -27.57 49.70
N LYS A 243 -16.22 -28.13 49.22
CA LYS A 243 -14.90 -27.98 49.85
C LYS A 243 -14.30 -26.58 49.65
N MET A 244 -14.64 -25.90 48.57
CA MET A 244 -14.04 -24.61 48.19
C MET A 244 -14.60 -23.40 48.95
N SER A 245 -15.82 -23.53 49.50
CA SER A 245 -16.61 -22.45 50.09
C SER A 245 -16.69 -21.22 49.16
N LEU A 246 -17.52 -21.35 48.12
CA LEU A 246 -17.65 -20.32 47.09
C LEU A 246 -18.35 -19.05 47.59
N SER A 247 -17.93 -17.94 46.97
CA SER A 247 -18.53 -16.64 47.12
C SER A 247 -18.72 -16.02 45.74
N PHE A 248 -19.90 -15.44 45.52
CA PHE A 248 -20.36 -14.96 44.24
C PHE A 248 -20.48 -13.44 44.26
N SER A 249 -20.16 -12.79 43.16
CA SER A 249 -20.43 -11.37 42.94
C SER A 249 -20.69 -11.15 41.47
N VAL A 250 -21.62 -10.27 41.11
CA VAL A 250 -21.87 -9.94 39.72
C VAL A 250 -20.92 -8.82 39.33
N ILE A 251 -20.11 -9.05 38.30
CA ILE A 251 -19.27 -8.03 37.69
C ILE A 251 -19.96 -7.52 36.44
N PHE A 252 -20.43 -6.30 36.55
CA PHE A 252 -21.19 -5.66 35.51
C PHE A 252 -20.42 -4.48 34.95
N SER A 253 -20.33 -4.43 33.62
CA SER A 253 -19.72 -3.31 32.92
C SER A 253 -20.82 -2.50 32.26
N ALA A 254 -21.02 -1.29 32.74
CA ALA A 254 -21.95 -0.33 32.18
C ALA A 254 -21.21 1.00 32.03
N PHE A 255 -21.60 1.81 31.05
CA PHE A 255 -21.14 3.21 31.03
C PHE A 255 -19.60 3.38 30.97
N GLY A 256 -18.89 2.39 30.41
CA GLY A 256 -17.42 2.38 30.32
C GLY A 256 -16.70 2.10 31.63
N VAL A 257 -17.42 1.72 32.70
CA VAL A 257 -16.85 1.41 34.00
C VAL A 257 -17.36 0.04 34.47
N THR A 258 -16.49 -0.70 35.14
CA THR A 258 -16.82 -2.00 35.72
C THR A 258 -17.12 -1.82 37.20
N PHE A 259 -18.27 -2.29 37.66
CA PHE A 259 -18.61 -2.36 39.07
C PHE A 259 -18.89 -3.80 39.48
N ASN A 260 -18.70 -4.07 40.77
CA ASN A 260 -18.91 -5.38 41.37
C ASN A 260 -20.02 -5.25 42.40
N THR A 261 -21.04 -6.11 42.30
CA THR A 261 -22.09 -6.17 43.31
C THR A 261 -21.52 -6.69 44.64
N PRO A 262 -22.22 -6.44 45.77
CA PRO A 262 -21.91 -7.08 47.03
C PRO A 262 -21.73 -8.59 46.86
N THR A 263 -20.73 -9.14 47.55
CA THR A 263 -20.46 -10.58 47.49
C THR A 263 -21.50 -11.35 48.31
N THR A 264 -22.04 -12.43 47.77
CA THR A 264 -23.02 -13.32 48.40
C THR A 264 -22.46 -14.74 48.48
N THR A 265 -22.98 -15.57 49.40
CA THR A 265 -22.69 -17.01 49.43
C THR A 265 -23.79 -17.84 48.77
N SER A 266 -24.96 -17.23 48.50
CA SER A 266 -26.07 -17.85 47.79
C SER A 266 -25.90 -17.68 46.29
N LEU A 267 -25.82 -18.82 45.57
CA LEU A 267 -25.81 -18.83 44.12
C LEU A 267 -27.09 -18.25 43.55
N GLU A 268 -28.24 -18.60 44.12
CA GLU A 268 -29.55 -18.15 43.65
C GLU A 268 -29.71 -16.63 43.72
N GLU A 269 -29.26 -16.03 44.83
CA GLU A 269 -29.25 -14.57 45.00
C GLU A 269 -28.36 -13.91 43.93
N ALA A 270 -27.19 -14.48 43.65
CA ALA A 270 -26.27 -13.93 42.65
C ALA A 270 -26.80 -14.05 41.22
N LEU A 271 -27.46 -15.16 40.88
CA LEU A 271 -28.11 -15.37 39.59
C LEU A 271 -29.30 -14.43 39.41
N GLU A 272 -30.10 -14.21 40.46
CA GLU A 272 -31.22 -13.28 40.44
C GLU A 272 -30.76 -11.83 40.24
N VAL A 273 -29.74 -11.39 41.00
CA VAL A 273 -29.14 -10.06 40.83
C VAL A 273 -28.58 -9.87 39.42
N ARG A 274 -27.93 -10.91 38.87
CA ARG A 274 -27.45 -10.89 37.48
C ARG A 274 -28.59 -10.74 36.48
N ALA A 275 -29.63 -11.55 36.60
CA ALA A 275 -30.78 -11.52 35.69
C ALA A 275 -31.48 -10.15 35.72
N ARG A 276 -31.70 -9.59 36.91
CA ARG A 276 -32.29 -8.25 37.08
C ARG A 276 -31.40 -7.14 36.52
N LEU A 277 -30.07 -7.19 36.72
CA LEU A 277 -29.14 -6.22 36.13
C LEU A 277 -29.16 -6.25 34.60
N LEU A 278 -29.21 -7.45 34.00
CA LEU A 278 -29.30 -7.59 32.56
C LEU A 278 -30.64 -7.09 32.02
N ALA A 279 -31.76 -7.45 32.66
CA ALA A 279 -33.08 -6.94 32.29
C ALA A 279 -33.17 -5.40 32.42
N ALA A 280 -32.64 -4.83 33.49
CA ALA A 280 -32.61 -3.38 33.69
C ALA A 280 -31.77 -2.68 32.61
N ARG A 281 -30.66 -3.30 32.16
CA ARG A 281 -29.85 -2.79 31.05
C ARG A 281 -30.61 -2.80 29.73
N GLU A 282 -31.43 -3.81 29.46
CA GLU A 282 -32.27 -3.89 28.27
C GLU A 282 -33.38 -2.84 28.28
N GLN A 283 -33.94 -2.53 29.45
CA GLN A 283 -34.95 -1.48 29.63
C GLN A 283 -34.39 -0.06 29.50
N GLY A 284 -33.09 0.11 29.72
CA GLY A 284 -32.37 1.36 29.47
C GLY A 284 -31.64 1.92 30.69
N VAL A 285 -31.03 3.09 30.51
CA VAL A 285 -30.10 3.69 31.48
C VAL A 285 -30.76 3.98 32.82
N SER A 286 -31.97 4.55 32.81
CA SER A 286 -32.71 4.91 34.02
C SER A 286 -33.06 3.67 34.87
N ALA A 287 -33.56 2.60 34.23
CA ALA A 287 -33.88 1.34 34.91
C ALA A 287 -32.63 0.71 35.53
N LEU A 288 -31.51 0.71 34.79
CA LEU A 288 -30.23 0.22 35.29
C LEU A 288 -29.72 1.02 36.49
N GLN A 289 -29.84 2.35 36.46
CA GLN A 289 -29.46 3.21 37.58
C GLN A 289 -30.32 2.95 38.81
N ALA A 290 -31.63 2.84 38.65
CA ALA A 290 -32.55 2.54 39.75
C ALA A 290 -32.23 1.19 40.42
N TYR A 291 -32.01 0.15 39.62
CA TYR A 291 -31.66 -1.17 40.17
C TYR A 291 -30.26 -1.19 40.79
N LEU A 292 -29.31 -0.44 40.24
CA LEU A 292 -27.98 -0.31 40.84
C LEU A 292 -28.04 0.38 42.23
N LEU A 293 -28.88 1.40 42.39
CA LEU A 293 -29.14 2.03 43.68
C LEU A 293 -29.69 1.02 44.68
N GLU A 294 -30.69 0.21 44.28
CA GLU A 294 -31.26 -0.84 45.12
C GLU A 294 -30.19 -1.84 45.58
N VAL A 295 -29.34 -2.32 44.68
CA VAL A 295 -28.24 -3.26 44.99
C VAL A 295 -27.21 -2.65 45.94
N LEU A 296 -26.88 -1.36 45.79
CA LEU A 296 -25.93 -0.67 46.68
C LEU A 296 -26.51 -0.43 48.08
N MET A 297 -27.80 -0.12 48.16
CA MET A 297 -28.52 0.13 49.42
C MET A 297 -28.81 -1.16 50.20
N ALA A 298 -29.06 -2.28 49.52
CA ALA A 298 -29.33 -3.58 50.15
C ALA A 298 -28.18 -4.05 51.07
N GLY A 299 -26.96 -3.52 50.86
CA GLY A 299 -25.80 -3.82 51.69
C GLY A 299 -25.35 -5.29 51.57
N ARG A 300 -24.40 -5.70 52.43
CA ARG A 300 -23.98 -7.11 52.49
C ARG A 300 -24.78 -7.82 53.57
N THR A 301 -25.71 -8.69 53.18
CA THR A 301 -26.47 -9.53 54.11
C THR A 301 -25.62 -10.70 54.65
N ASN A 302 -24.68 -11.24 53.85
CA ASN A 302 -24.10 -12.57 54.09
C ASN A 302 -22.54 -12.64 54.15
N VAL A 303 -21.82 -11.57 54.51
CA VAL A 303 -20.33 -11.57 54.53
C VAL A 303 -19.76 -11.29 55.92
N ARG A 304 -18.72 -12.04 56.31
CA ARG A 304 -17.96 -11.94 57.58
C ARG A 304 -17.45 -10.52 57.90
N ARG A 305 -17.28 -9.67 56.90
CA ARG A 305 -17.14 -8.21 57.05
C ARG A 305 -18.41 -7.56 56.51
N ARG A 306 -19.32 -7.16 57.41
CA ARG A 306 -20.43 -6.26 57.12
C ARG A 306 -19.83 -4.97 56.58
N SER A 307 -19.87 -4.77 55.26
CA SER A 307 -19.74 -3.41 54.74
C SER A 307 -21.02 -2.71 55.12
N ARG A 308 -20.90 -1.54 55.73
CA ARG A 308 -22.04 -0.64 55.95
C ARG A 308 -22.81 -0.52 54.63
N GLY A 309 -24.13 -0.74 54.67
CA GLY A 309 -25.00 -0.45 53.55
C GLY A 309 -24.87 1.03 53.20
N TRP A 310 -24.86 1.34 51.90
CA TRP A 310 -24.71 2.72 51.48
C TRP A 310 -25.98 3.47 51.82
N THR A 311 -25.85 4.70 52.33
CA THR A 311 -27.02 5.58 52.46
C THR A 311 -27.54 5.91 51.07
N LEU A 312 -28.84 6.25 50.97
CA LEU A 312 -29.46 6.63 49.68
C LEU A 312 -28.67 7.77 49.01
N ALA A 313 -28.23 8.77 49.78
CA ALA A 313 -27.46 9.90 49.28
C ALA A 313 -26.08 9.46 48.72
N GLU A 314 -25.34 8.62 49.45
CA GLU A 314 -24.04 8.09 48.97
C GLU A 314 -24.22 7.24 47.70
N ALA A 315 -25.27 6.42 47.64
CA ALA A 315 -25.57 5.60 46.47
C ALA A 315 -25.96 6.47 45.26
N GLN A 316 -26.83 7.46 45.46
CA GLN A 316 -27.23 8.42 44.42
C GLN A 316 -26.04 9.21 43.90
N GLU A 317 -25.18 9.71 44.78
CA GLU A 317 -23.98 10.43 44.39
C GLU A 317 -23.04 9.54 43.57
N PHE A 318 -22.85 8.28 43.97
CA PHE A 318 -22.02 7.34 43.24
C PHE A 318 -22.57 7.02 41.85
N VAL A 319 -23.87 6.73 41.75
CA VAL A 319 -24.52 6.45 40.45
C VAL A 319 -24.53 7.72 39.58
N GLY A 320 -24.70 8.90 40.17
CA GLY A 320 -24.62 10.19 39.48
C GLY A 320 -23.22 10.45 38.89
N ARG A 321 -22.17 10.30 39.70
CA ARG A 321 -20.77 10.38 39.23
C ARG A 321 -20.47 9.36 38.14
N PHE A 322 -21.06 8.16 38.25
CA PHE A 322 -20.93 7.10 37.25
C PHE A 322 -21.55 7.49 35.90
N SER A 323 -22.77 8.04 35.92
CA SER A 323 -23.45 8.55 34.72
C SER A 323 -22.67 9.70 34.08
N ALA A 324 -22.26 10.68 34.88
CA ALA A 324 -21.49 11.84 34.39
C ALA A 324 -20.17 11.40 33.72
N ARG A 325 -19.46 10.42 34.31
CA ARG A 325 -18.25 9.85 33.72
C ARG A 325 -18.52 9.13 32.39
N SER A 326 -19.65 8.42 32.30
CA SER A 326 -20.10 7.79 31.05
C SER A 326 -20.26 8.79 29.94
N GLU A 327 -21.00 9.87 30.23
CA GLU A 327 -21.34 10.90 29.25
C GLU A 327 -20.07 11.62 28.81
N ALA A 328 -19.17 11.94 29.73
CA ALA A 328 -17.85 12.49 29.42
C ALA A 328 -17.04 11.57 28.49
N MET A 329 -17.02 10.26 28.77
CA MET A 329 -16.33 9.28 27.92
C MET A 329 -16.98 9.13 26.53
N GLN A 330 -18.32 9.19 26.45
CA GLN A 330 -19.04 9.17 25.18
C GLN A 330 -18.72 10.42 24.34
N ARG A 331 -18.80 11.61 24.94
CA ARG A 331 -18.43 12.89 24.30
C ARG A 331 -16.99 12.85 23.80
N LYS A 332 -16.05 12.39 24.64
CA LYS A 332 -14.64 12.21 24.24
C LYS A 332 -14.49 11.24 23.06
N ARG A 333 -15.22 10.13 23.06
CA ARG A 333 -15.19 9.15 21.96
C ARG A 333 -15.75 9.73 20.66
N GLU A 334 -16.80 10.53 20.74
CA GLU A 334 -17.40 11.21 19.59
C GLU A 334 -16.48 12.29 19.03
N ALA A 335 -15.90 13.13 19.88
CA ALA A 335 -14.89 14.12 19.50
C ALA A 335 -13.69 13.44 18.80
N MET A 336 -13.18 12.34 19.35
CA MET A 336 -12.09 11.57 18.72
C MET A 336 -12.49 10.97 17.36
N LYS A 337 -13.75 10.53 17.19
CA LYS A 337 -14.24 10.06 15.89
C LYS A 337 -14.31 11.20 14.88
N GLN A 338 -14.78 12.38 15.30
CA GLN A 338 -14.85 13.58 14.47
C GLN A 338 -13.45 14.01 14.01
N LEU A 339 -12.51 14.20 14.95
CA LEU A 339 -11.11 14.53 14.65
C LEU A 339 -10.47 13.53 13.70
N LYS A 340 -10.70 12.22 13.90
CA LYS A 340 -10.18 11.19 13.00
C LYS A 340 -10.79 11.28 11.60
N SER A 341 -12.08 11.61 11.50
CA SER A 341 -12.75 11.76 10.20
C SER A 341 -12.25 13.00 9.44
N GLU A 342 -12.02 14.12 10.13
CA GLU A 342 -11.46 15.34 9.57
C GLU A 342 -10.00 15.14 9.12
N ALA A 343 -9.18 14.48 9.93
CA ALA A 343 -7.81 14.14 9.57
C ALA A 343 -7.75 13.26 8.31
N LEU A 344 -8.69 12.30 8.16
CA LEU A 344 -8.81 11.49 6.95
C LEU A 344 -9.25 12.29 5.73
N GLN A 345 -10.14 13.29 5.90
CA GLN A 345 -10.55 14.19 4.82
C GLN A 345 -9.38 15.05 4.35
N ARG A 346 -8.66 15.71 5.28
CA ARG A 346 -7.46 16.50 4.95
C ARG A 346 -6.41 15.67 4.21
N ARG A 347 -6.22 14.41 4.63
CA ARG A 347 -5.29 13.50 3.95
C ARG A 347 -5.73 13.16 2.52
N LYS A 348 -7.03 13.02 2.26
CA LYS A 348 -7.56 12.78 0.91
C LYS A 348 -7.36 14.01 0.04
N GLU A 349 -7.69 15.19 0.54
CA GLU A 349 -7.51 16.47 -0.16
C GLU A 349 -6.03 16.68 -0.54
N ALA A 350 -5.10 16.50 0.41
CA ALA A 350 -3.67 16.60 0.15
C ALA A 350 -3.18 15.57 -0.90
N MET A 351 -3.75 14.36 -0.92
CA MET A 351 -3.43 13.36 -1.95
C MET A 351 -3.94 13.79 -3.33
N GLU A 352 -5.15 14.33 -3.40
CA GLU A 352 -5.76 14.82 -4.64
C GLU A 352 -4.98 15.99 -5.22
N GLU A 353 -4.57 16.95 -4.38
CA GLU A 353 -3.70 18.06 -4.78
C GLU A 353 -2.36 17.56 -5.34
N ARG A 354 -1.70 16.62 -4.66
CA ARG A 354 -0.46 16.00 -5.16
C ARG A 354 -0.67 15.29 -6.50
N LEU A 355 -1.82 14.63 -6.68
CA LEU A 355 -2.16 13.98 -7.94
C LEU A 355 -2.38 15.00 -9.06
N GLN A 356 -3.07 16.11 -8.78
CA GLN A 356 -3.29 17.21 -9.72
C GLN A 356 -1.95 17.86 -10.13
N GLN A 357 -1.07 18.14 -9.17
CA GLN A 357 0.27 18.65 -9.43
C GLN A 357 1.07 17.70 -10.34
N ARG A 358 1.04 16.38 -10.08
CA ARG A 358 1.69 15.38 -10.93
C ARG A 358 1.09 15.35 -12.35
N ARG A 359 -0.23 15.49 -12.49
CA ARG A 359 -0.89 15.57 -13.82
C ARG A 359 -0.46 16.83 -14.57
N ALA A 360 -0.43 17.99 -13.90
CA ALA A 360 0.02 19.25 -14.49
C ALA A 360 1.49 19.16 -14.96
N GLN A 361 2.38 18.59 -14.13
CA GLN A 361 3.78 18.38 -14.52
C GLN A 361 3.94 17.44 -15.72
N ARG A 362 3.14 16.36 -15.79
CA ARG A 362 3.15 15.45 -16.94
C ARG A 362 2.67 16.17 -18.21
N ALA A 363 1.58 16.94 -18.12
CA ALA A 363 1.08 17.73 -19.24
C ALA A 363 2.13 18.72 -19.76
N LEU A 364 2.87 19.40 -18.87
CA LEU A 364 3.97 20.29 -19.26
C LEU A 364 5.11 19.55 -19.96
N ARG A 365 5.49 18.36 -19.48
CA ARG A 365 6.53 17.53 -20.12
C ARG A 365 6.10 17.07 -21.52
N ASP A 366 4.83 16.68 -21.67
CA ASP A 366 4.31 16.22 -22.95
C ASP A 366 4.16 17.38 -23.96
N ALA A 367 3.76 18.57 -23.51
CA ALA A 367 3.76 19.79 -24.32
C ALA A 367 5.17 20.11 -24.86
N ARG A 368 6.19 20.06 -24.01
CA ARG A 368 7.60 20.26 -24.42
C ARG A 368 8.09 19.22 -25.42
N LYS A 369 7.67 17.96 -25.27
CA LYS A 369 8.00 16.89 -26.24
C LYS A 369 7.37 17.17 -27.61
N LEU A 370 6.11 17.58 -27.62
CA LEU A 370 5.37 17.91 -28.83
C LEU A 370 6.02 19.09 -29.56
N GLU A 371 6.40 20.14 -28.82
CA GLU A 371 7.11 21.29 -29.38
C GLU A 371 8.45 20.88 -30.03
N ARG A 372 9.25 20.04 -29.36
CA ARG A 372 10.50 19.51 -29.93
C ARG A 372 10.26 18.67 -31.18
N GLN A 373 9.18 17.89 -31.23
CA GLN A 373 8.81 17.13 -32.42
C GLN A 373 8.44 18.04 -33.58
N GLN A 374 7.66 19.09 -33.32
CA GLN A 374 7.32 20.11 -34.33
C GLN A 374 8.57 20.79 -34.88
N GLN A 375 9.51 21.18 -34.01
CA GLN A 375 10.78 21.76 -34.43
C GLN A 375 11.59 20.80 -35.32
N ARG A 376 11.66 19.51 -34.96
CA ARG A 376 12.34 18.49 -35.79
C ARG A 376 11.69 18.31 -37.16
N LEU A 377 10.35 18.31 -37.21
CA LEU A 377 9.62 18.22 -38.48
C LEU A 377 9.86 19.46 -39.35
N GLN A 378 9.85 20.66 -38.77
CA GLN A 378 10.18 21.89 -39.47
C GLN A 378 11.61 21.86 -40.03
N GLN A 379 12.59 21.44 -39.24
CA GLN A 379 13.97 21.29 -39.71
C GLN A 379 14.09 20.27 -40.85
N ARG A 380 13.38 19.13 -40.74
CA ARG A 380 13.36 18.11 -41.81
C ARG A 380 12.74 18.66 -43.09
N TRP A 381 11.63 19.37 -42.98
CA TRP A 381 10.98 20.05 -44.10
C TRP A 381 11.94 21.03 -44.78
N GLN A 382 12.61 21.90 -44.02
CA GLN A 382 13.61 22.83 -44.54
C GLN A 382 14.78 22.12 -45.26
N ARG A 383 15.20 20.93 -44.80
CA ARG A 383 16.20 20.13 -45.52
C ARG A 383 15.66 19.62 -46.85
N VAL A 384 14.45 19.08 -46.88
CA VAL A 384 13.80 18.60 -48.11
C VAL A 384 13.65 19.74 -49.12
N VAL A 385 13.18 20.91 -48.68
CA VAL A 385 13.07 22.11 -49.54
C VAL A 385 14.43 22.49 -50.13
N ARG A 386 15.50 22.53 -49.31
CA ARG A 386 16.87 22.81 -49.81
C ARG A 386 17.36 21.77 -50.81
N HIS A 387 17.10 20.49 -50.58
CA HIS A 387 17.45 19.43 -51.53
C HIS A 387 16.69 19.56 -52.84
N ALA A 388 15.38 19.83 -52.79
CA ALA A 388 14.57 20.05 -53.98
C ALA A 388 15.06 21.27 -54.78
N GLN A 389 15.42 22.37 -54.12
CA GLN A 389 16.02 23.55 -54.77
C GLN A 389 17.34 23.21 -55.46
N ARG A 390 18.21 22.42 -54.83
CA ARG A 390 19.48 21.98 -55.45
C ARG A 390 19.24 21.07 -56.64
N ALA A 391 18.29 20.14 -56.56
CA ALA A 391 17.92 19.27 -57.67
C ALA A 391 17.39 20.09 -58.86
N LEU A 392 16.50 21.04 -58.61
CA LEU A 392 15.99 21.96 -59.63
C LEU A 392 17.12 22.76 -60.30
N GLN A 393 18.08 23.28 -59.51
CA GLN A 393 19.24 23.97 -60.06
C GLN A 393 20.15 23.05 -60.90
N GLN A 394 20.29 21.78 -60.53
CA GLN A 394 21.04 20.80 -61.31
C GLN A 394 20.33 20.47 -62.62
N GLU A 395 19.02 20.27 -62.61
CA GLU A 395 18.22 20.07 -63.82
C GLU A 395 18.31 21.28 -64.76
N GLN A 396 18.25 22.50 -64.22
CA GLN A 396 18.46 23.73 -65.00
C GLN A 396 19.86 23.81 -65.60
N LYS A 397 20.90 23.37 -64.89
CA LYS A 397 22.27 23.32 -65.43
C LYS A 397 22.42 22.25 -66.51
N LEU A 398 21.85 21.06 -66.31
CA LEU A 398 21.89 19.97 -67.28
C LEU A 398 21.11 20.33 -68.53
N SER A 399 19.94 20.96 -68.41
CA SER A 399 19.16 21.44 -69.55
C SER A 399 19.89 22.54 -70.31
N ALA A 400 20.51 23.50 -69.60
CA ALA A 400 21.36 24.51 -70.23
C ALA A 400 22.58 23.89 -70.95
N SER A 401 23.26 22.92 -70.34
CA SER A 401 24.36 22.19 -70.98
C SER A 401 23.90 21.40 -72.20
N SER A 402 22.74 20.73 -72.11
CA SER A 402 22.14 20.00 -73.23
C SER A 402 21.75 20.95 -74.36
N GLN A 403 21.21 22.13 -74.06
CA GLN A 403 20.90 23.17 -75.06
C GLN A 403 22.18 23.70 -75.71
N GLN A 404 23.24 23.92 -74.94
CA GLN A 404 24.55 24.34 -75.46
C GLN A 404 25.16 23.27 -76.37
N GLN A 405 25.09 21.99 -76.00
CA GLN A 405 25.54 20.87 -76.84
C GLN A 405 24.73 20.76 -78.12
N ALA A 406 23.40 20.88 -78.03
CA ALA A 406 22.52 20.89 -79.20
C ALA A 406 22.85 22.07 -80.14
N ALA A 407 23.08 23.27 -79.59
CA ALA A 407 23.50 24.44 -80.36
C ALA A 407 24.87 24.25 -81.01
N ALA A 408 25.85 23.67 -80.29
CA ALA A 408 27.17 23.37 -80.83
C ALA A 408 27.13 22.31 -81.94
N ALA A 409 26.33 21.25 -81.77
CA ALA A 409 26.09 20.22 -82.78
C ALA A 409 25.41 20.81 -84.03
N ALA A 410 24.40 21.67 -83.86
CA ALA A 410 23.76 22.39 -84.96
C ALA A 410 24.75 23.28 -85.71
N ALA A 411 25.63 24.00 -84.99
CA ALA A 411 26.68 24.81 -85.60
C ALA A 411 27.73 23.95 -86.34
N ALA A 412 28.11 22.79 -85.79
CA ALA A 412 29.03 21.85 -86.44
C ALA A 412 28.42 21.26 -87.72
N ALA A 413 27.12 20.88 -87.68
CA ALA A 413 26.39 20.41 -88.86
C ALA A 413 26.29 21.51 -89.93
N ALA A 414 26.05 22.76 -89.54
CA ALA A 414 26.07 23.89 -90.47
C ALA A 414 27.46 24.06 -91.12
N ARG A 415 28.55 23.96 -90.34
CA ARG A 415 29.92 24.00 -90.87
C ARG A 415 30.23 22.82 -91.79
N ALA A 416 29.73 21.63 -91.47
CA ALA A 416 29.89 20.43 -92.30
C ALA A 416 29.19 20.62 -93.66
N LYS A 417 27.94 21.11 -93.67
CA LYS A 417 27.23 21.48 -94.91
C LYS A 417 28.02 22.48 -95.75
N VAL A 418 28.54 23.55 -95.12
CA VAL A 418 29.38 24.53 -95.84
C VAL A 418 30.65 23.89 -96.41
N ARG A 419 31.27 22.93 -95.70
CA ARG A 419 32.44 22.18 -96.19
C ARG A 419 32.07 21.24 -97.34
N GLU A 420 30.96 20.53 -97.26
CA GLU A 420 30.43 19.67 -98.33
C GLU A 420 30.14 20.50 -99.57
N GLU A 421 29.46 21.64 -99.43
CA GLU A 421 29.21 22.59 -100.52
C GLU A 421 30.52 23.11 -101.13
N ALA A 422 31.51 23.47 -100.31
CA ALA A 422 32.82 23.91 -100.78
C ALA A 422 33.59 22.78 -101.50
N GLN A 423 33.51 21.54 -101.01
CA GLN A 423 34.09 20.37 -101.67
C GLN A 423 33.39 20.08 -102.99
N ALA A 424 32.06 20.11 -103.02
CA ALA A 424 31.27 19.96 -104.24
C ALA A 424 31.66 21.04 -105.27
N ARG A 425 31.84 22.29 -104.84
CA ARG A 425 32.37 23.38 -105.69
C ARG A 425 33.76 23.06 -106.23
N ARG A 426 34.70 22.59 -105.38
CA ARG A 426 36.06 22.20 -105.81
C ARG A 426 36.06 21.03 -106.79
N VAL A 427 35.23 20.01 -106.56
CA VAL A 427 35.08 18.85 -107.46
C VAL A 427 34.49 19.30 -108.79
N ALA A 428 33.44 20.13 -108.76
CA ALA A 428 32.87 20.72 -109.97
C ALA A 428 33.91 21.57 -110.72
N GLU A 429 34.73 22.36 -110.01
CA GLU A 429 35.79 23.17 -110.61
C GLU A 429 36.92 22.31 -111.21
N ARG A 430 37.35 21.23 -110.53
CA ARG A 430 38.28 20.23 -111.10
C ARG A 430 37.68 19.56 -112.34
N GLY A 431 36.39 19.22 -112.31
CA GLY A 431 35.66 18.71 -113.47
C GLY A 431 35.72 19.69 -114.64
N ARG A 432 35.47 20.98 -114.38
CA ARG A 432 35.60 22.06 -115.39
C ARG A 432 37.05 22.20 -115.90
N ARG A 433 38.06 22.12 -115.03
CA ARG A 433 39.47 22.18 -115.42
C ARG A 433 39.89 20.99 -116.27
N LYS A 434 39.45 19.77 -115.91
CA LYS A 434 39.66 18.56 -116.73
C LYS A 434 39.01 18.70 -118.09
N LEU A 435 37.75 19.19 -118.14
CA LEU A 435 37.08 19.50 -119.41
C LEU A 435 37.88 20.51 -120.23
N ARG A 436 38.38 21.59 -119.62
CA ARG A 436 39.23 22.58 -120.30
C ARG A 436 40.56 22.01 -120.78
N SER A 437 41.19 21.12 -120.01
CA SER A 437 42.43 20.46 -120.43
C SER A 437 42.18 19.46 -121.56
N TRP A 438 41.02 18.79 -121.56
CA TRP A 438 40.63 17.86 -122.61
C TRP A 438 40.23 18.59 -123.88
N THR A 439 39.52 19.73 -123.79
CA THR A 439 39.29 20.59 -124.96
C THR A 439 40.58 21.24 -125.43
N SER A 440 41.52 21.58 -124.56
CA SER A 440 42.86 22.06 -124.95
C SER A 440 43.69 20.97 -125.63
N MET A 441 43.63 19.72 -125.15
CA MET A 441 44.27 18.58 -125.84
C MET A 441 43.59 18.29 -127.17
N LYS A 442 42.26 18.40 -127.25
CA LYS A 442 41.54 18.30 -128.53
C LYS A 442 41.95 19.40 -129.50
N ASN A 443 42.14 20.63 -129.02
CA ASN A 443 42.61 21.74 -129.85
C ASN A 443 44.07 21.57 -130.27
N LEU A 444 44.92 20.97 -129.43
CA LEU A 444 46.29 20.57 -129.80
C LEU A 444 46.28 19.48 -130.88
N THR A 445 45.47 18.44 -130.73
CA THR A 445 45.32 17.41 -131.78
C THR A 445 44.67 17.95 -133.05
N PHE A 446 43.82 18.97 -132.96
CA PHE A 446 43.24 19.64 -134.12
C PHE A 446 44.27 20.54 -134.83
N GLN A 447 45.14 21.23 -134.08
CA GLN A 447 46.27 21.98 -134.64
C GLN A 447 47.33 21.04 -135.27
N GLU A 448 47.62 19.90 -134.65
CA GLU A 448 48.51 18.89 -135.24
C GLU A 448 47.91 18.28 -136.53
N GLN A 449 46.58 18.13 -136.61
CA GLN A 449 45.89 17.74 -137.83
C GLN A 449 45.85 18.84 -138.90
N GLN A 450 45.83 20.13 -138.51
CA GLN A 450 45.95 21.24 -139.46
C GLN A 450 47.37 21.36 -140.03
N VAL A 451 48.42 21.17 -139.22
CA VAL A 451 49.81 21.16 -139.69
C VAL A 451 50.09 19.93 -140.59
N ALA A 452 49.48 18.78 -140.28
CA ALA A 452 49.53 17.60 -141.16
C ALA A 452 48.75 17.81 -142.48
N ALA A 453 47.67 18.59 -142.47
CA ALA A 453 46.92 18.94 -143.68
C ALA A 453 47.64 20.00 -144.53
N GLU A 454 48.34 20.95 -143.91
CA GLU A 454 49.15 21.95 -144.64
C GLU A 454 50.40 21.32 -145.26
N THR A 455 51.06 20.37 -144.58
CA THR A 455 52.18 19.59 -145.16
C THR A 455 51.75 18.60 -146.25
N ALA A 456 50.50 18.10 -146.21
CA ALA A 456 49.89 17.34 -147.31
C ALA A 456 49.49 18.22 -148.50
N ALA A 457 49.14 19.49 -148.26
CA ALA A 457 48.82 20.45 -149.32
C ALA A 457 50.09 20.97 -150.03
N GLU A 458 51.21 21.15 -149.32
CA GLU A 458 52.49 21.54 -149.92
C GLU A 458 53.14 20.39 -150.71
N THR A 459 52.92 19.14 -150.32
CA THR A 459 53.39 17.96 -151.08
C THR A 459 52.53 17.66 -152.32
N ALA A 460 51.24 18.01 -152.31
CA ALA A 460 50.37 17.95 -153.50
C ALA A 460 50.66 19.08 -154.51
N ALA A 461 51.09 20.26 -154.06
CA ALA A 461 51.50 21.36 -154.94
C ALA A 461 52.84 21.09 -155.67
N ALA A 462 53.69 20.22 -155.14
CA ALA A 462 54.94 19.80 -155.78
C ALA A 462 54.74 18.71 -156.87
N ALA A 463 53.65 17.95 -156.82
CA ALA A 463 53.37 16.87 -157.78
C ALA A 463 52.61 17.32 -159.06
N SER A 464 52.03 18.52 -159.08
CA SER A 464 51.28 19.05 -160.24
C SER A 464 52.13 19.88 -161.23
N ARG A 465 53.45 19.98 -161.01
CA ARG A 465 54.38 20.64 -161.97
C ARG A 465 55.01 19.71 -163.00
N ASN A 466 54.75 18.40 -162.95
CA ASN A 466 55.21 17.45 -163.96
C ASN A 466 54.01 16.70 -164.53
N MET A 467 53.76 16.89 -165.83
CA MET A 467 52.79 16.22 -166.71
C MET A 467 51.67 17.13 -167.24
N CYS A 468 52.08 18.11 -168.06
CA CYS A 468 51.37 18.48 -169.29
C CYS A 468 52.40 19.01 -170.30
N THR A 469 53.00 18.04 -170.98
CA THR A 469 53.32 18.04 -172.42
C THR A 469 52.44 16.96 -173.03
#